data_AF-A0A1D3DUI5-F1
#
_entry.id   AF-A0A1D3DUI5-F1
#
_cell.length_a   1.000
_cell.length_b   1.000
_cell.length_c   1.000
_cell.angle_alpha   90.00
_cell.angle_beta   90.00
_cell.angle_gamma   90.00
#
_symmetry.space_group_name_H-M   'P 1'
#
loop_
_entity.id
_entity.type
_entity.pdbx_description
1 polymer ?
#
loop_
_entity_poly.entity_id
_entity_poly.type
_entity_poly.pdbx_seq_one_letter_code
_entity_poly.pdbx_strand_id
1 'polypeptide(L)'
;MIGVAVAVATASGSALALPLPLSASAVAAPATGSDAPDPGASGDVPDPGSTRSLPLVPLAGHERSAAPGTRAVQGLPRRDVEPFSLVGVVWEEPDAELHGTVQVRTRSAATGAWSAWQDLDAHQHDHAADPGTAEARSQAVRGGTAPLWVGDSDGVEVRVRPEAPDERGAAPALPRGLRVELVDPGEAPDAAPGAKAEAGGPSGAGLRTSSRTLPGTASGVALGTAPGVARDDGGTGAGRLDAAPEDDAPHDDAEVDGPADDGTDTPADPTAADPTADTPTGPATDDTDPATDPDSATDPATDGADPASETDADPASGTGTDTDESPAEPAGTGQGAPAVALTAEESAASAVNADLASIGATEIPALTKAQTEEALADALADADSGSGTDSNAATGADATTAAAKPYIGPRPRIVTRKGWGADEKLREANFLYTKSVQAAFVHHSATGNNYTCAQAPSVLRGIYRYHVQSMGWRDLGYNFAVDKCGTIYEGRAGGVAKPVQGAHTLGFNANTTGIAVIGSFASTTPPAKAVTAVAKLTAWKLGLHGKNPRGKSTLTSGGGNLYKKGTKVQLNTISGHRDGYSTACPGTKLYGKLGTIRAAAADYQGRP
;
A
#
# COMPACT_ATOMS: atom_id res chain seq x y z
N MET A 1 -2.97 32.44 51.74
CA MET A 1 -1.62 32.59 52.34
C MET A 1 -1.08 31.19 52.64
N ILE A 2 0.22 30.97 52.43
CA ILE A 2 1.03 29.84 52.93
C ILE A 2 0.47 28.43 52.62
N GLY A 3 0.87 27.88 51.47
CA GLY A 3 0.90 26.43 51.23
C GLY A 3 2.36 25.96 51.19
N VAL A 4 2.69 24.92 51.95
CA VAL A 4 4.07 24.50 52.20
C VAL A 4 4.62 23.65 51.05
N ALA A 5 5.82 24.00 50.55
CA ALA A 5 6.55 23.21 49.58
C ALA A 5 7.43 22.15 50.28
N VAL A 6 7.38 20.90 49.81
CA VAL A 6 8.26 19.82 50.26
C VAL A 6 9.31 19.58 49.18
N ALA A 7 10.58 19.83 49.51
CA ALA A 7 11.71 19.54 48.63
C ALA A 7 12.31 18.17 48.96
N VAL A 8 12.53 17.34 47.93
CA VAL A 8 13.23 16.06 48.05
C VAL A 8 14.70 16.26 47.72
N ALA A 9 15.59 15.97 48.67
CA ALA A 9 17.04 16.05 48.48
C ALA A 9 17.60 14.70 48.02
N THR A 10 18.29 14.68 46.88
CA THR A 10 19.06 13.52 46.40
C THR A 10 20.52 13.65 46.84
N ALA A 11 21.06 12.61 47.48
CA ALA A 11 22.44 12.59 47.94
C ALA A 11 23.37 12.01 46.86
N SER A 12 24.44 12.74 46.52
CA SER A 12 25.50 12.29 45.61
C SER A 12 26.53 11.43 46.34
N GLY A 13 26.88 10.28 45.75
CA GLY A 13 27.99 9.43 46.20
C GLY A 13 29.05 9.30 45.12
N SER A 14 30.21 9.95 45.30
CA SER A 14 31.38 9.80 44.44
C SER A 14 32.41 8.89 45.11
N ALA A 15 32.94 7.91 44.37
CA ALA A 15 34.09 7.12 44.78
C ALA A 15 35.22 7.24 43.74
N LEU A 16 36.39 7.68 44.19
CA LEU A 16 37.60 7.84 43.39
C LEU A 16 38.69 6.91 43.94
N ALA A 17 39.39 6.16 43.10
CA ALA A 17 40.56 5.37 43.49
C ALA A 17 41.65 5.45 42.42
N LEU A 18 42.91 5.61 42.85
CA LEU A 18 44.05 6.00 42.01
C LEU A 18 44.86 4.79 41.48
N PRO A 19 45.63 4.95 40.37
CA PRO A 19 46.55 3.95 39.83
C PRO A 19 48.02 4.17 40.27
N LEU A 20 48.83 3.10 40.31
CA LEU A 20 50.29 3.09 40.55
C LEU A 20 50.99 1.89 39.83
N PRO A 21 52.31 1.90 39.55
CA PRO A 21 52.78 1.86 38.14
C PRO A 21 54.06 1.00 37.84
N LEU A 22 54.71 1.27 36.68
CA LEU A 22 56.10 0.94 36.20
C LEU A 22 56.35 -0.50 35.66
N SER A 23 56.90 -0.73 34.45
CA SER A 23 58.20 -0.26 33.92
C SER A 23 58.37 -0.49 32.38
N ALA A 24 59.32 0.20 31.74
CA ALA A 24 59.77 0.01 30.34
C ALA A 24 60.86 -1.11 30.23
N SER A 25 61.41 -1.57 29.08
CA SER A 25 61.64 -0.97 27.75
C SER A 25 61.96 -2.05 26.68
N ALA A 26 61.82 -1.75 25.38
CA ALA A 26 62.75 -2.18 24.30
C ALA A 26 62.43 -1.49 22.95
N VAL A 27 63.44 -1.33 22.07
CA VAL A 27 63.38 -0.59 20.79
C VAL A 27 63.73 -1.51 19.61
N ALA A 28 62.97 -1.43 18.51
CA ALA A 28 63.47 -1.62 17.14
C ALA A 28 62.42 -1.15 16.09
N ALA A 29 62.89 -0.65 14.94
CA ALA A 29 62.07 -0.29 13.78
C ALA A 29 62.53 -1.10 12.54
N PRO A 30 62.04 -0.78 11.33
CA PRO A 30 61.00 -1.52 10.62
C PRO A 30 61.53 -2.59 9.65
N ALA A 31 60.66 -3.50 9.22
CA ALA A 31 60.93 -4.42 8.10
C ALA A 31 59.80 -4.34 7.07
N THR A 32 60.16 -4.00 5.83
CA THR A 32 59.28 -4.06 4.66
C THR A 32 59.20 -5.49 4.13
N GLY A 33 57.99 -6.05 4.04
CA GLY A 33 57.74 -7.36 3.42
C GLY A 33 56.37 -7.34 2.76
N SER A 34 56.35 -7.27 1.44
CA SER A 34 55.15 -7.37 0.62
C SER A 34 54.81 -8.84 0.35
N ASP A 35 53.60 -9.27 0.70
CA ASP A 35 52.96 -10.43 0.10
C ASP A 35 51.46 -10.19 -0.08
N ALA A 36 50.86 -10.92 -1.02
CA ALA A 36 49.60 -10.57 -1.68
C ALA A 36 48.33 -10.69 -0.80
N PRO A 37 47.24 -9.95 -1.13
CA PRO A 37 45.94 -10.15 -0.48
C PRO A 37 45.33 -11.50 -0.87
N ASP A 38 44.78 -12.19 0.13
CA ASP A 38 44.05 -13.44 0.02
C ASP A 38 42.72 -13.26 -0.74
N PRO A 39 42.50 -13.87 -1.92
CA PRO A 39 41.26 -13.77 -2.68
C PRO A 39 40.21 -14.76 -2.15
N GLY A 40 39.87 -14.66 -0.86
CA GLY A 40 39.03 -15.64 -0.15
C GLY A 40 38.07 -15.07 0.91
N ALA A 41 38.12 -13.76 1.19
CA ALA A 41 37.29 -13.16 2.24
C ALA A 41 35.88 -12.81 1.75
N SER A 42 34.91 -13.66 2.13
CA SER A 42 33.46 -13.39 2.24
C SER A 42 32.79 -12.61 1.10
N GLY A 43 32.07 -13.33 0.24
CA GLY A 43 31.17 -12.71 -0.74
C GLY A 43 30.10 -11.84 -0.06
N ASP A 44 29.85 -10.67 -0.63
CA ASP A 44 28.84 -9.72 -0.15
C ASP A 44 27.45 -10.38 -0.10
N VAL A 45 26.71 -10.07 0.96
CA VAL A 45 25.27 -10.34 1.04
C VAL A 45 24.60 -9.52 -0.07
N PRO A 46 23.65 -10.08 -0.87
CA PRO A 46 22.94 -9.33 -1.90
C PRO A 46 22.37 -8.01 -1.35
N ASP A 47 22.54 -6.92 -2.11
CA ASP A 47 22.18 -5.57 -1.67
C ASP A 47 20.68 -5.53 -1.27
N PRO A 48 20.34 -5.18 -0.01
CA PRO A 48 18.94 -5.07 0.44
C PRO A 48 18.17 -3.92 -0.23
N GLY A 49 18.81 -3.18 -1.13
CA GLY A 49 18.27 -2.03 -1.85
C GLY A 49 18.81 -0.72 -1.28
N SER A 50 18.73 0.33 -2.10
CA SER A 50 19.31 1.65 -1.80
C SER A 50 18.33 2.79 -2.01
N THR A 51 18.56 3.90 -1.29
CA THR A 51 17.86 5.17 -1.49
C THR A 51 18.90 6.24 -1.71
N ARG A 52 18.81 6.97 -2.83
CA ARG A 52 19.76 8.05 -3.17
C ARG A 52 18.99 9.34 -3.39
N SER A 53 19.36 10.34 -2.58
CA SER A 53 18.64 11.60 -2.45
C SER A 53 19.46 12.74 -3.06
N LEU A 54 19.02 13.28 -4.20
CA LEU A 54 19.73 14.32 -4.95
C LEU A 54 18.99 15.66 -4.85
N PRO A 55 19.67 16.77 -4.50
CA PRO A 55 19.02 18.07 -4.38
C PRO A 55 18.54 18.58 -5.75
N LEU A 56 17.35 19.17 -5.77
CA LEU A 56 16.87 19.93 -6.92
C LEU A 56 17.44 21.36 -6.84
N VAL A 57 17.82 21.90 -8.00
CA VAL A 57 18.46 23.22 -8.14
C VAL A 57 17.71 24.07 -9.18
N PRO A 58 17.88 25.40 -9.20
CA PRO A 58 17.30 26.25 -10.24
C PRO A 58 17.78 25.82 -11.64
N LEU A 59 16.84 25.51 -12.54
CA LEU A 59 17.15 25.13 -13.92
C LEU A 59 17.31 26.36 -14.82
N ALA A 60 18.56 26.69 -15.16
CA ALA A 60 18.86 27.77 -16.09
C ALA A 60 18.36 27.47 -17.52
N GLY A 61 17.72 28.46 -18.16
CA GLY A 61 17.49 28.44 -19.61
C GLY A 61 16.06 28.26 -20.12
N HIS A 62 15.07 28.01 -19.24
CA HIS A 62 13.65 28.06 -19.61
C HIS A 62 13.07 29.50 -19.64
N GLU A 63 13.86 30.50 -19.27
CA GLU A 63 13.42 31.89 -19.08
C GLU A 63 13.36 32.75 -20.36
N ARG A 64 13.67 32.21 -21.55
CA ARG A 64 13.71 33.00 -22.81
C ARG A 64 12.36 33.58 -23.28
N SER A 65 11.27 33.35 -22.54
CA SER A 65 10.01 34.09 -22.68
C SER A 65 9.29 34.30 -21.33
N ALA A 66 10.03 34.24 -20.21
CA ALA A 66 9.45 34.43 -18.88
C ALA A 66 9.16 35.92 -18.63
N ALA A 67 7.90 36.25 -18.37
CA ALA A 67 7.50 37.60 -17.97
C ALA A 67 8.07 37.95 -16.57
N PRO A 68 8.29 39.24 -16.25
CA PRO A 68 8.70 39.67 -14.91
C PRO A 68 7.78 39.08 -13.84
N GLY A 69 8.35 38.40 -12.84
CA GLY A 69 7.61 37.72 -11.77
C GLY A 69 7.47 36.20 -11.92
N THR A 70 7.84 35.61 -13.07
CA THR A 70 7.90 34.15 -13.22
C THR A 70 8.96 33.56 -12.28
N ARG A 71 8.57 32.61 -11.41
CA ARG A 71 9.51 31.98 -10.46
C ARG A 71 10.33 30.86 -11.11
N ALA A 72 11.59 30.75 -10.70
CA ALA A 72 12.54 29.78 -11.24
C ALA A 72 12.08 28.33 -11.02
N VAL A 73 12.04 27.56 -12.10
CA VAL A 73 11.79 26.12 -12.09
C VAL A 73 12.94 25.43 -11.34
N GLN A 74 12.62 24.64 -10.32
CA GLN A 74 13.59 23.78 -9.64
C GLN A 74 13.68 22.44 -10.37
N GLY A 75 14.81 21.74 -10.31
CA GLY A 75 14.91 20.41 -10.90
C GLY A 75 16.30 19.80 -10.92
N LEU A 76 16.40 18.69 -11.63
CA LEU A 76 17.64 17.96 -11.88
C LEU A 76 17.74 17.77 -13.40
N PRO A 77 18.74 18.37 -14.09
CA PRO A 77 18.94 18.12 -15.52
C PRO A 77 19.35 16.66 -15.77
N ARG A 78 19.28 16.22 -17.03
CA ARG A 78 19.59 14.83 -17.43
C ARG A 78 20.89 14.35 -16.80
N ARG A 79 20.81 13.26 -16.06
CA ARG A 79 21.94 12.70 -15.34
C ARG A 79 21.89 11.17 -15.36
N ASP A 80 23.04 10.57 -15.66
CA ASP A 80 23.31 9.15 -15.41
C ASP A 80 23.43 8.90 -13.90
N VAL A 81 22.82 7.83 -13.43
CA VAL A 81 22.78 7.41 -12.03
C VAL A 81 22.90 5.88 -11.95
N GLU A 82 23.35 5.33 -10.82
CA GLU A 82 23.25 3.88 -10.60
C GLU A 82 21.76 3.44 -10.66
N PRO A 83 21.46 2.14 -10.84
CA PRO A 83 20.09 1.65 -11.01
C PRO A 83 19.10 2.07 -9.91
N PHE A 84 17.85 2.27 -10.32
CA PHE A 84 16.69 2.48 -9.44
C PHE A 84 15.42 2.01 -10.17
N SER A 85 14.34 1.76 -9.43
CA SER A 85 13.07 1.27 -10.00
C SER A 85 11.85 2.09 -9.57
N LEU A 86 12.01 2.96 -8.56
CA LEU A 86 10.97 3.84 -8.03
C LEU A 86 11.55 5.24 -7.75
N VAL A 87 10.78 6.30 -8.03
CA VAL A 87 11.21 7.70 -7.91
C VAL A 87 10.15 8.58 -7.25
N GLY A 88 10.55 9.41 -6.30
CA GLY A 88 9.69 10.43 -5.68
C GLY A 88 10.41 11.76 -5.52
N VAL A 89 9.70 12.81 -5.10
CA VAL A 89 10.29 14.09 -4.70
C VAL A 89 9.87 14.41 -3.27
N VAL A 90 10.81 14.87 -2.44
CA VAL A 90 10.59 15.22 -1.02
C VAL A 90 11.10 16.62 -0.69
N TRP A 91 10.65 17.19 0.42
CA TRP A 91 11.03 18.52 0.92
C TRP A 91 11.10 18.58 2.45
N GLU A 92 11.73 19.61 2.99
CA GLU A 92 12.09 19.71 4.42
C GLU A 92 10.88 19.88 5.35
N GLU A 93 9.85 20.63 4.94
CA GLU A 93 8.69 20.92 5.77
C GLU A 93 7.52 19.93 5.52
N PRO A 94 7.21 18.98 6.43
CA PRO A 94 6.15 18.00 6.19
C PRO A 94 4.75 18.61 6.07
N ASP A 95 4.51 19.74 6.73
CA ASP A 95 3.23 20.47 6.69
C ASP A 95 3.13 21.47 5.52
N ALA A 96 4.17 21.63 4.68
CA ALA A 96 4.13 22.55 3.55
C ALA A 96 3.53 21.87 2.31
N GLU A 97 2.51 22.49 1.70
CA GLU A 97 1.96 22.03 0.42
C GLU A 97 2.82 22.52 -0.76
N LEU A 98 2.99 21.65 -1.76
CA LEU A 98 3.69 21.96 -3.01
C LEU A 98 2.68 22.42 -4.05
N HIS A 99 2.53 23.75 -4.17
CA HIS A 99 1.72 24.40 -5.20
C HIS A 99 2.47 24.47 -6.53
N GLY A 100 2.29 23.45 -7.37
CA GLY A 100 3.04 23.30 -8.61
C GLY A 100 2.94 21.93 -9.24
N THR A 101 3.49 21.80 -10.45
CA THR A 101 3.60 20.52 -11.16
C THR A 101 4.99 19.93 -10.97
N VAL A 102 5.06 18.76 -10.31
CA VAL A 102 6.26 17.93 -10.27
C VAL A 102 6.22 16.96 -11.44
N GLN A 103 7.27 16.96 -12.27
CA GLN A 103 7.39 16.04 -13.40
C GLN A 103 8.76 15.37 -13.43
N VAL A 104 8.76 14.09 -13.79
CA VAL A 104 9.95 13.25 -13.95
C VAL A 104 9.96 12.60 -15.34
N ARG A 105 11.15 12.33 -15.87
CA ARG A 105 11.35 11.28 -16.87
C ARG A 105 12.61 10.50 -16.55
N THR A 106 12.62 9.23 -16.94
CA THR A 106 13.71 8.29 -16.67
C THR A 106 14.20 7.63 -17.95
N ARG A 107 15.44 7.16 -17.93
CA ARG A 107 15.99 6.26 -18.95
C ARG A 107 15.83 4.81 -18.48
N SER A 108 15.26 3.97 -19.33
CA SER A 108 15.17 2.52 -19.10
C SER A 108 16.56 1.89 -19.29
N ALA A 109 17.06 1.18 -18.27
CA ALA A 109 18.36 0.51 -18.32
C ALA A 109 18.41 -0.59 -19.40
N ALA A 110 17.29 -1.26 -19.67
CA ALA A 110 17.19 -2.32 -20.67
C ALA A 110 17.22 -1.83 -22.13
N THR A 111 16.87 -0.57 -22.40
CA THR A 111 16.69 -0.06 -23.78
C THR A 111 17.48 1.21 -24.09
N GLY A 112 18.00 1.91 -23.07
CA GLY A 112 18.60 3.23 -23.21
C GLY A 112 17.60 4.34 -23.60
N ALA A 113 16.31 4.03 -23.74
CA ALA A 113 15.29 4.98 -24.15
C ALA A 113 14.80 5.83 -22.97
N TRP A 114 14.62 7.13 -23.21
CA TRP A 114 13.98 8.05 -22.26
C TRP A 114 12.46 8.00 -22.38
N SER A 115 11.77 7.93 -21.25
CA SER A 115 10.33 8.12 -21.18
C SER A 115 9.90 9.55 -21.55
N ALA A 116 8.62 9.70 -21.90
CA ALA A 116 7.97 11.00 -21.88
C ALA A 116 7.95 11.57 -20.45
N TRP A 117 7.68 12.86 -20.32
CA TRP A 117 7.44 13.45 -19.00
C TRP A 117 6.18 12.86 -18.36
N GLN A 118 6.30 12.47 -17.11
CA GLN A 118 5.23 11.93 -16.27
C GLN A 118 5.08 12.82 -15.03
N ASP A 119 3.84 13.06 -14.62
CA ASP A 119 3.54 13.84 -13.42
C ASP A 119 3.69 12.96 -12.17
N LEU A 120 4.19 13.54 -11.08
CA LEU A 120 4.10 12.95 -9.73
C LEU A 120 2.98 13.64 -8.96
N ASP A 121 2.14 12.86 -8.27
CA ASP A 121 1.07 13.43 -7.45
C ASP A 121 1.68 14.13 -6.23
N ALA A 122 1.50 15.46 -6.15
CA ALA A 122 2.09 16.28 -5.09
C ALA A 122 1.19 16.43 -3.86
N HIS A 123 -0.06 15.94 -3.90
CA HIS A 123 -1.02 16.11 -2.80
C HIS A 123 -1.00 14.96 -1.77
N GLN A 124 0.14 14.27 -1.61
CA GLN A 124 0.34 13.15 -0.68
C GLN A 124 0.64 13.56 0.78
N HIS A 125 0.48 14.85 1.12
CA HIS A 125 0.56 15.36 2.49
C HIS A 125 -0.62 14.89 3.39
N ASP A 126 -1.57 14.18 2.78
CA ASP A 126 -2.69 13.48 3.41
C ASP A 126 -2.27 12.18 4.14
N HIS A 127 -1.15 11.58 3.73
CA HIS A 127 -0.52 10.47 4.42
C HIS A 127 0.58 10.98 5.35
N ALA A 128 0.22 11.18 6.61
CA ALA A 128 1.20 11.57 7.62
C ALA A 128 0.79 11.06 9.00
N ALA A 129 1.73 11.21 9.93
CA ALA A 129 1.53 11.00 11.35
C ALA A 129 0.52 11.98 11.96
N ASP A 130 -0.43 11.49 12.77
CA ASP A 130 -1.37 12.37 13.50
C ASP A 130 -0.59 13.32 14.44
N PRO A 131 -0.86 14.65 14.44
CA PRO A 131 -0.05 15.62 15.17
C PRO A 131 0.00 15.38 16.68
N GLY A 132 1.22 15.29 17.21
CA GLY A 132 1.50 15.05 18.63
C GLY A 132 1.47 13.57 19.07
N THR A 133 1.29 12.63 18.15
CA THR A 133 1.46 11.18 18.43
C THR A 133 2.94 10.76 18.48
N ALA A 134 3.20 9.52 18.89
CA ALA A 134 4.54 8.92 18.79
C ALA A 134 4.95 8.61 17.33
N GLU A 135 4.02 8.74 16.38
CA GLU A 135 4.29 8.72 14.95
C GLU A 135 4.91 10.05 14.50
N ALA A 136 4.36 11.18 14.96
CA ALA A 136 4.80 12.53 14.56
C ALA A 136 6.11 12.99 15.23
N ARG A 137 6.84 12.07 15.85
CA ARG A 137 8.12 12.30 16.54
C ARG A 137 9.25 11.41 16.02
N SER A 138 9.01 10.59 14.99
CA SER A 138 10.05 9.76 14.39
C SER A 138 10.87 10.54 13.37
N GLN A 139 12.19 10.57 13.55
CA GLN A 139 13.17 11.13 12.61
C GLN A 139 12.84 12.56 12.13
N ALA A 140 13.51 13.02 11.08
CA ALA A 140 13.20 14.28 10.40
C ALA A 140 12.14 14.02 9.33
N VAL A 141 10.87 13.96 9.73
CA VAL A 141 9.73 13.72 8.81
C VAL A 141 9.74 14.75 7.69
N ARG A 142 9.57 14.30 6.45
CA ARG A 142 9.55 15.13 5.24
C ARG A 142 8.19 15.09 4.55
N GLY A 143 7.86 16.18 3.86
CA GLY A 143 6.79 16.18 2.87
C GLY A 143 7.26 15.50 1.58
N GLY A 144 6.34 14.96 0.79
CA GLY A 144 6.71 14.25 -0.43
C GLY A 144 5.56 14.05 -1.41
N THR A 145 5.91 13.72 -2.65
CA THR A 145 4.99 13.28 -3.69
C THR A 145 4.62 11.81 -3.51
N ALA A 146 3.68 11.33 -4.31
CA ALA A 146 3.55 9.89 -4.55
C ALA A 146 4.84 9.43 -5.23
N PRO A 147 5.41 8.29 -4.82
CA PRO A 147 6.49 7.69 -5.58
C PRO A 147 5.90 7.04 -6.85
N LEU A 148 6.58 7.17 -7.98
CA LEU A 148 6.23 6.54 -9.26
C LEU A 148 7.10 5.29 -9.48
N TRP A 149 6.47 4.17 -9.82
CA TRP A 149 7.19 3.00 -10.32
C TRP A 149 7.58 3.22 -11.79
N VAL A 150 8.89 3.24 -12.05
CA VAL A 150 9.46 3.45 -13.39
C VAL A 150 10.06 2.19 -13.99
N GLY A 151 10.26 1.13 -13.17
CA GLY A 151 11.02 -0.05 -13.56
C GLY A 151 12.51 0.29 -13.74
N ASP A 152 13.31 -0.72 -14.07
CA ASP A 152 14.78 -0.63 -14.05
C ASP A 152 15.30 0.53 -14.90
N SER A 153 15.78 1.55 -14.21
CA SER A 153 16.15 2.85 -14.74
C SER A 153 17.54 3.27 -14.27
N ASP A 154 18.32 3.89 -15.14
CA ASP A 154 19.72 4.27 -14.92
C ASP A 154 20.02 5.74 -15.31
N GLY A 155 18.97 6.49 -15.61
CA GLY A 155 19.04 7.92 -15.90
C GLY A 155 17.76 8.62 -15.44
N VAL A 156 17.90 9.88 -14.99
CA VAL A 156 16.77 10.68 -14.48
C VAL A 156 16.87 12.15 -14.90
N GLU A 157 15.71 12.78 -15.04
CA GLU A 157 15.56 14.23 -15.20
C GLU A 157 14.26 14.66 -14.48
N VAL A 158 14.33 15.72 -13.67
CA VAL A 158 13.22 16.19 -12.84
C VAL A 158 13.01 17.68 -13.04
N ARG A 159 11.76 18.13 -13.02
CA ARG A 159 11.38 19.55 -12.97
C ARG A 159 10.18 19.75 -12.06
N VAL A 160 10.25 20.77 -11.22
CA VAL A 160 9.18 21.26 -10.36
C VAL A 160 8.87 22.67 -10.82
N ARG A 161 7.71 22.86 -11.45
CA ARG A 161 7.23 24.19 -11.82
C ARG A 161 6.30 24.70 -10.72
N PRO A 162 6.56 25.89 -10.15
CA PRO A 162 5.55 26.54 -9.30
C PRO A 162 4.31 26.84 -10.12
N GLU A 163 3.16 26.90 -9.45
CA GLU A 163 1.94 27.48 -10.02
C GLU A 163 2.17 28.91 -10.53
N ALA A 164 1.39 29.31 -11.53
CA ALA A 164 1.38 30.68 -12.01
C ALA A 164 0.88 31.62 -10.88
N PRO A 165 1.32 32.89 -10.85
CA PRO A 165 0.74 33.88 -9.96
C PRO A 165 -0.78 34.00 -10.18
N ASP A 166 -1.53 34.19 -9.10
CA ASP A 166 -2.94 34.57 -9.19
C ASP A 166 -3.12 35.96 -9.85
N GLU A 167 -4.36 36.38 -10.08
CA GLU A 167 -4.65 37.70 -10.67
C GLU A 167 -4.16 38.89 -9.82
N ARG A 168 -3.77 38.65 -8.56
CA ARG A 168 -3.17 39.65 -7.65
C ARG A 168 -1.64 39.60 -7.66
N GLY A 169 -1.03 38.76 -8.49
CA GLY A 169 0.42 38.57 -8.61
C GLY A 169 1.04 37.70 -7.51
N ALA A 170 0.23 37.02 -6.69
CA ALA A 170 0.72 36.12 -5.65
C ALA A 170 0.82 34.68 -6.18
N ALA A 171 2.05 34.17 -6.28
CA ALA A 171 2.30 32.73 -6.39
C ALA A 171 2.70 32.17 -5.01
N PRO A 172 2.27 30.95 -4.62
CA PRO A 172 2.82 30.28 -3.45
C PRO A 172 4.29 29.89 -3.69
N ALA A 173 5.10 29.86 -2.63
CA ALA A 173 6.50 29.45 -2.73
C ALA A 173 6.60 27.93 -2.78
N LEU A 174 7.54 27.40 -3.57
CA LEU A 174 7.88 25.98 -3.47
C LEU A 174 8.49 25.70 -2.08
N PRO A 175 8.20 24.53 -1.47
CA PRO A 175 8.83 24.11 -0.21
C PRO A 175 10.36 24.09 -0.27
N ARG A 176 11.03 24.16 0.88
CA ARG A 176 12.50 24.22 0.94
C ARG A 176 13.12 22.83 0.87
N GLY A 177 14.39 22.80 0.47
CA GLY A 177 15.17 21.57 0.41
C GLY A 177 14.53 20.49 -0.46
N LEU A 178 13.96 20.86 -1.63
CA LEU A 178 13.43 19.91 -2.60
C LEU A 178 14.53 18.93 -3.07
N ARG A 179 14.24 17.62 -3.04
CA ARG A 179 15.15 16.55 -3.47
C ARG A 179 14.39 15.51 -4.28
N VAL A 180 15.05 14.91 -5.27
CA VAL A 180 14.57 13.66 -5.88
C VAL A 180 15.15 12.47 -5.14
N GLU A 181 14.29 11.50 -4.87
CA GLU A 181 14.60 10.25 -4.20
C GLU A 181 14.56 9.13 -5.22
N LEU A 182 15.72 8.50 -5.44
CA LEU A 182 15.89 7.37 -6.36
C LEU A 182 16.00 6.11 -5.52
N VAL A 183 15.01 5.22 -5.65
CA VAL A 183 14.85 4.04 -4.81
C VAL A 183 15.07 2.78 -5.64
N ASP A 184 16.08 2.02 -5.24
CA ASP A 184 16.23 0.62 -5.60
C ASP A 184 15.50 -0.23 -4.53
N PRO A 185 14.45 -0.98 -4.89
CA PRO A 185 13.71 -1.82 -3.95
C PRO A 185 14.50 -3.05 -3.47
N GLY A 186 15.70 -3.31 -3.99
CA GLY A 186 16.50 -4.50 -3.70
C GLY A 186 15.92 -5.77 -4.31
N GLU A 187 16.72 -6.82 -4.32
CA GLU A 187 16.27 -8.14 -4.78
C GLU A 187 15.22 -8.73 -3.83
N ALA A 188 14.37 -9.63 -4.34
CA ALA A 188 13.52 -10.43 -3.47
C ALA A 188 14.38 -11.55 -2.86
N PRO A 189 14.16 -11.96 -1.60
CA PRO A 189 14.79 -13.17 -1.09
C PRO A 189 14.39 -14.35 -1.98
N ASP A 190 15.36 -15.23 -2.27
CA ASP A 190 15.14 -16.41 -3.12
C ASP A 190 13.88 -17.16 -2.69
N ALA A 191 12.95 -17.34 -3.63
CA ALA A 191 11.72 -18.07 -3.37
C ALA A 191 12.08 -19.52 -2.99
N ALA A 192 11.70 -19.92 -1.78
CA ALA A 192 11.95 -21.28 -1.29
C ALA A 192 11.50 -22.32 -2.35
N PRO A 193 12.33 -23.33 -2.67
CA PRO A 193 12.09 -24.21 -3.81
C PRO A 193 10.90 -25.14 -3.54
N GLY A 194 9.69 -24.70 -3.89
CA GLY A 194 8.46 -25.37 -3.46
C GLY A 194 7.16 -24.98 -4.17
N ALA A 195 7.20 -24.54 -5.45
CA ALA A 195 5.98 -24.39 -6.27
C ALA A 195 6.28 -24.36 -7.79
N LYS A 196 6.85 -25.46 -8.34
CA LYS A 196 6.76 -25.67 -9.79
C LYS A 196 5.39 -26.26 -10.11
N ALA A 197 4.58 -25.53 -10.87
CA ALA A 197 3.41 -26.11 -11.52
C ALA A 197 3.88 -27.18 -12.52
N GLU A 198 3.38 -28.40 -12.39
CA GLU A 198 3.70 -29.46 -13.34
C GLU A 198 3.01 -29.22 -14.68
N ALA A 199 3.81 -28.89 -15.69
CA ALA A 199 3.42 -29.00 -17.09
C ALA A 199 4.00 -30.31 -17.64
N GLY A 200 3.23 -31.41 -17.52
CA GLY A 200 3.61 -32.71 -18.06
C GLY A 200 3.48 -32.76 -19.59
N GLY A 201 4.58 -33.04 -20.28
CA GLY A 201 4.64 -33.27 -21.73
C GLY A 201 5.99 -33.91 -22.10
N PRO A 202 6.03 -35.03 -22.85
CA PRO A 202 7.20 -35.91 -22.86
C PRO A 202 8.35 -35.43 -23.75
N SER A 203 9.58 -35.80 -23.35
CA SER A 203 10.84 -35.49 -24.03
C SER A 203 10.92 -36.04 -25.47
N GLY A 204 11.27 -35.17 -26.41
CA GLY A 204 11.95 -35.52 -27.67
C GLY A 204 13.45 -35.24 -27.54
N ALA A 205 14.29 -36.26 -27.73
CA ALA A 205 15.73 -36.16 -27.43
C ALA A 205 16.57 -35.57 -28.57
N GLY A 206 17.58 -34.78 -28.20
CA GLY A 206 18.89 -34.71 -28.85
C GLY A 206 19.01 -34.15 -30.28
N LEU A 207 19.73 -33.03 -30.44
CA LEU A 207 21.18 -33.08 -30.60
C LEU A 207 21.82 -31.69 -30.47
N ARG A 208 23.02 -31.62 -29.89
CA ARG A 208 23.89 -30.43 -29.98
C ARG A 208 24.79 -30.58 -31.20
N THR A 209 24.78 -29.59 -32.10
CA THR A 209 25.91 -29.33 -33.00
C THR A 209 26.15 -27.83 -33.10
N SER A 210 27.29 -27.38 -32.58
CA SER A 210 27.81 -26.03 -32.79
C SER A 210 28.60 -25.97 -34.10
N SER A 211 28.44 -24.93 -34.93
CA SER A 211 29.59 -24.16 -35.46
C SER A 211 29.26 -23.03 -36.45
N ARG A 212 30.07 -21.97 -36.32
CA ARG A 212 30.56 -21.00 -37.34
C ARG A 212 29.63 -19.96 -37.97
N THR A 213 29.86 -18.74 -37.48
CA THR A 213 29.90 -17.43 -38.16
C THR A 213 30.52 -17.46 -39.57
N LEU A 214 29.97 -16.66 -40.50
CA LEU A 214 30.63 -15.51 -41.19
C LEU A 214 29.57 -14.70 -42.00
N PRO A 215 29.81 -13.42 -42.36
CA PRO A 215 28.76 -12.44 -42.71
C PRO A 215 28.53 -12.24 -44.22
N GLY A 216 27.41 -11.60 -44.60
CA GLY A 216 27.14 -11.25 -45.99
C GLY A 216 26.02 -10.23 -46.26
N THR A 217 26.41 -8.96 -46.43
CA THR A 217 25.84 -7.95 -47.37
C THR A 217 24.40 -7.43 -47.23
N ALA A 218 24.22 -6.17 -47.64
CA ALA A 218 22.98 -5.39 -47.51
C ALA A 218 22.25 -5.16 -48.84
N SER A 219 20.93 -4.95 -48.77
CA SER A 219 20.07 -4.15 -49.67
C SER A 219 18.67 -4.05 -49.00
N GLY A 220 17.91 -2.95 -49.03
CA GLY A 220 18.16 -1.66 -49.64
C GLY A 220 17.06 -1.25 -50.64
N VAL A 221 15.82 -1.00 -50.18
CA VAL A 221 14.81 -0.25 -50.96
C VAL A 221 13.98 0.61 -50.01
N ALA A 222 13.80 1.88 -50.38
CA ALA A 222 12.82 2.78 -49.79
C ALA A 222 11.95 3.35 -50.92
N LEU A 223 10.63 3.43 -50.70
CA LEU A 223 9.70 4.22 -51.52
C LEU A 223 8.64 4.81 -50.59
N GLY A 224 8.45 6.12 -50.67
CA GLY A 224 7.27 6.81 -50.17
C GLY A 224 6.62 7.58 -51.30
N THR A 225 5.39 8.07 -51.10
CA THR A 225 4.78 9.23 -51.80
C THR A 225 3.51 9.61 -51.02
N ALA A 226 3.17 10.91 -51.01
CA ALA A 226 2.01 11.48 -50.30
C ALA A 226 0.94 12.00 -51.32
N PRO A 227 0.01 12.92 -50.99
CA PRO A 227 -1.41 12.59 -50.96
C PRO A 227 -2.24 13.23 -52.11
N GLY A 228 -3.49 12.77 -52.26
CA GLY A 228 -4.49 13.36 -53.17
C GLY A 228 -5.70 13.90 -52.41
N VAL A 229 -6.23 15.03 -52.87
CA VAL A 229 -7.41 15.73 -52.32
C VAL A 229 -8.45 15.88 -53.44
N ALA A 230 -9.73 15.65 -53.13
CA ALA A 230 -10.87 16.00 -54.00
C ALA A 230 -12.08 16.43 -53.15
N ARG A 231 -12.97 17.23 -53.76
CA ARG A 231 -14.19 17.83 -53.19
C ARG A 231 -15.43 17.41 -54.00
N ASP A 232 -16.56 18.05 -53.69
CA ASP A 232 -17.89 18.00 -54.33
C ASP A 232 -18.77 16.82 -53.86
N ASP A 233 -20.09 16.95 -53.68
CA ASP A 233 -20.94 18.16 -53.59
C ASP A 233 -22.24 17.81 -52.83
N GLY A 234 -22.84 18.76 -52.11
CA GLY A 234 -24.01 18.52 -51.24
C GLY A 234 -25.19 19.46 -51.52
N GLY A 235 -26.17 18.99 -52.30
CA GLY A 235 -27.36 19.76 -52.69
C GLY A 235 -28.42 19.90 -51.57
N THR A 236 -29.16 21.00 -51.59
CA THR A 236 -30.21 21.34 -50.62
C THR A 236 -31.61 20.84 -51.05
N GLY A 237 -32.43 20.45 -50.07
CA GLY A 237 -33.83 20.08 -50.26
C GLY A 237 -34.66 20.43 -49.02
N ALA A 238 -35.79 21.10 -49.20
CA ALA A 238 -36.58 21.71 -48.11
C ALA A 238 -37.72 20.80 -47.60
N GLY A 239 -38.14 21.02 -46.34
CA GLY A 239 -39.31 20.36 -45.74
C GLY A 239 -39.75 21.04 -44.44
N ARG A 240 -40.83 21.84 -44.51
CA ARG A 240 -41.50 22.53 -43.40
C ARG A 240 -42.73 21.72 -42.95
N LEU A 241 -43.19 21.90 -41.69
CA LEU A 241 -44.58 21.89 -41.14
C LEU A 241 -44.41 21.80 -39.60
N ASP A 242 -44.65 22.81 -38.75
CA ASP A 242 -45.84 23.62 -38.38
C ASP A 242 -46.62 23.09 -37.12
N ALA A 243 -46.65 23.91 -36.04
CA ALA A 243 -47.58 23.95 -34.87
C ALA A 243 -47.67 22.73 -33.89
N ALA A 244 -48.12 22.82 -32.62
CA ALA A 244 -48.73 23.88 -31.79
C ALA A 244 -48.41 23.67 -30.25
N PRO A 245 -48.89 24.50 -29.29
CA PRO A 245 -48.32 24.64 -27.92
C PRO A 245 -49.09 23.93 -26.77
N GLU A 246 -48.58 24.05 -25.54
CA GLU A 246 -49.28 23.69 -24.28
C GLU A 246 -49.46 24.89 -23.32
N ASP A 247 -50.42 24.76 -22.40
CA ASP A 247 -51.11 25.82 -21.64
C ASP A 247 -50.61 26.07 -20.19
N ASP A 248 -51.21 27.09 -19.57
CA ASP A 248 -50.85 27.78 -18.32
C ASP A 248 -51.16 27.11 -16.95
N ALA A 249 -50.24 27.38 -16.00
CA ALA A 249 -50.49 27.78 -14.60
C ALA A 249 -51.02 26.74 -13.54
N PRO A 250 -51.27 27.14 -12.26
CA PRO A 250 -50.22 27.21 -11.22
C PRO A 250 -50.62 26.53 -9.89
N HIS A 251 -49.76 26.57 -8.85
CA HIS A 251 -50.12 26.19 -7.47
C HIS A 251 -49.64 27.21 -6.41
N ASP A 252 -50.48 27.37 -5.39
CA ASP A 252 -50.53 28.46 -4.41
C ASP A 252 -49.62 28.31 -3.16
N ASP A 253 -49.51 29.43 -2.44
CA ASP A 253 -48.80 29.62 -1.16
C ASP A 253 -49.42 28.90 0.06
N ALA A 254 -48.60 28.70 1.11
CA ALA A 254 -48.94 29.09 2.49
C ALA A 254 -47.79 28.81 3.49
N GLU A 255 -47.14 29.85 4.00
CA GLU A 255 -46.42 29.85 5.30
C GLU A 255 -47.27 30.51 6.39
N VAL A 256 -46.90 30.30 7.67
CA VAL A 256 -47.56 30.90 8.86
C VAL A 256 -46.53 31.62 9.73
N ASP A 257 -46.93 32.77 10.28
CA ASP A 257 -46.13 33.79 10.98
C ASP A 257 -45.29 33.37 12.22
N GLY A 258 -44.31 34.22 12.55
CA GLY A 258 -43.38 34.15 13.69
C GLY A 258 -43.93 34.64 15.05
N PRO A 259 -43.28 35.57 15.82
CA PRO A 259 -42.29 36.59 15.42
C PRO A 259 -41.10 36.90 16.41
N ALA A 260 -40.22 37.84 15.99
CA ALA A 260 -39.41 38.82 16.79
C ALA A 260 -38.35 38.31 17.80
N ASP A 261 -37.24 38.99 18.14
CA ASP A 261 -36.55 40.25 17.74
C ASP A 261 -35.08 40.15 18.28
N ASP A 262 -34.04 40.97 18.01
CA ASP A 262 -33.73 42.16 17.18
C ASP A 262 -32.21 42.08 16.77
N GLY A 263 -31.49 42.99 16.09
CA GLY A 263 -31.78 44.30 15.49
C GLY A 263 -30.49 45.07 15.08
N THR A 264 -30.43 45.65 13.86
CA THR A 264 -29.37 46.57 13.29
C THR A 264 -27.94 46.00 13.12
N ASP A 265 -27.14 46.28 12.07
CA ASP A 265 -27.08 47.46 11.18
C ASP A 265 -26.42 47.12 9.81
N THR A 266 -26.60 47.93 8.76
CA THR A 266 -25.95 47.74 7.43
C THR A 266 -25.63 49.08 6.77
N PRO A 267 -24.44 49.26 6.17
CA PRO A 267 -24.32 49.46 4.71
C PRO A 267 -23.00 48.90 4.11
N ALA A 268 -22.78 48.69 2.80
CA ALA A 268 -23.63 48.71 1.61
C ALA A 268 -22.94 47.88 0.49
N ASP A 269 -23.71 47.49 -0.52
CA ASP A 269 -23.28 46.79 -1.75
C ASP A 269 -22.57 47.72 -2.77
N PRO A 270 -21.79 47.19 -3.72
CA PRO A 270 -22.27 47.26 -5.10
C PRO A 270 -21.96 46.04 -6.01
N THR A 271 -23.02 45.32 -6.37
CA THR A 271 -23.44 44.90 -7.72
C THR A 271 -22.44 44.22 -8.66
N ALA A 272 -22.66 42.91 -8.81
CA ALA A 272 -22.94 42.20 -10.08
C ALA A 272 -21.88 42.10 -11.19
N ALA A 273 -21.43 40.85 -11.43
CA ALA A 273 -21.24 40.28 -12.77
C ALA A 273 -21.50 38.75 -12.73
N ASP A 274 -22.36 38.28 -13.62
CA ASP A 274 -22.67 36.85 -13.87
C ASP A 274 -21.66 36.26 -14.88
N PRO A 275 -21.32 34.97 -14.78
CA PRO A 275 -21.34 34.16 -16.01
C PRO A 275 -21.89 32.73 -15.83
N THR A 276 -23.10 32.52 -16.36
CA THR A 276 -23.44 31.46 -17.34
C THR A 276 -22.56 30.20 -17.37
N ALA A 277 -23.13 29.05 -16.96
CA ALA A 277 -22.52 27.74 -17.13
C ALA A 277 -22.79 27.15 -18.53
N ASP A 278 -21.76 27.02 -19.35
CA ASP A 278 -21.83 26.31 -20.63
C ASP A 278 -21.67 24.79 -20.43
N THR A 279 -22.60 24.01 -21.01
CA THR A 279 -22.55 22.55 -21.07
C THR A 279 -22.54 22.09 -22.53
N PRO A 280 -21.56 21.27 -22.96
CA PRO A 280 -21.65 20.53 -24.22
C PRO A 280 -21.87 19.04 -23.95
N THR A 281 -23.09 18.56 -24.17
CA THR A 281 -23.45 17.13 -24.23
C THR A 281 -23.50 16.63 -25.68
N GLY A 282 -22.97 15.42 -25.89
CA GLY A 282 -23.37 14.52 -26.97
C GLY A 282 -22.32 14.20 -28.05
N PRO A 283 -22.58 13.18 -28.90
CA PRO A 283 -23.69 12.23 -28.85
C PRO A 283 -23.27 10.81 -28.45
N ALA A 284 -24.24 10.01 -27.98
CA ALA A 284 -24.13 8.56 -28.01
C ALA A 284 -24.49 8.03 -29.41
N THR A 285 -23.92 6.91 -29.82
CA THR A 285 -24.38 6.13 -30.97
C THR A 285 -24.98 4.82 -30.46
N ASP A 286 -26.25 4.60 -30.78
CA ASP A 286 -26.91 3.31 -30.68
C ASP A 286 -26.44 2.40 -31.82
N ASP A 287 -26.13 1.14 -31.49
CA ASP A 287 -26.07 0.03 -32.43
C ASP A 287 -26.74 -1.19 -31.77
N THR A 288 -28.01 -1.41 -32.08
CA THR A 288 -28.71 -2.70 -32.00
C THR A 288 -28.58 -3.37 -33.38
N ASP A 289 -28.32 -4.67 -33.54
CA ASP A 289 -29.08 -5.89 -33.17
C ASP A 289 -28.26 -7.10 -33.78
N PRO A 290 -28.66 -8.39 -33.78
CA PRO A 290 -29.56 -9.17 -32.93
C PRO A 290 -28.86 -10.42 -32.29
N ALA A 291 -29.65 -11.24 -31.59
CA ALA A 291 -29.21 -12.48 -30.94
C ALA A 291 -28.94 -13.68 -31.88
N THR A 292 -28.08 -14.60 -31.43
CA THR A 292 -28.17 -16.05 -31.73
C THR A 292 -27.77 -16.88 -30.50
N ASP A 293 -28.74 -17.61 -29.95
CA ASP A 293 -28.54 -18.84 -29.16
C ASP A 293 -28.11 -19.98 -30.13
N PRO A 294 -27.54 -21.12 -29.69
CA PRO A 294 -28.43 -22.18 -29.20
C PRO A 294 -27.88 -23.16 -28.12
N ASP A 295 -28.86 -23.64 -27.34
CA ASP A 295 -29.09 -25.02 -26.87
C ASP A 295 -28.14 -25.74 -25.89
N SER A 296 -28.60 -25.77 -24.64
CA SER A 296 -29.29 -26.94 -24.05
C SER A 296 -28.75 -28.35 -24.32
N ALA A 297 -28.20 -28.98 -23.27
CA ALA A 297 -28.29 -30.43 -23.07
C ALA A 297 -28.37 -30.77 -21.56
N THR A 298 -29.45 -31.45 -21.15
CA THR A 298 -29.76 -31.84 -19.77
C THR A 298 -29.52 -33.33 -19.53
N ASP A 299 -28.82 -33.66 -18.42
CA ASP A 299 -29.02 -34.87 -17.59
C ASP A 299 -28.83 -36.28 -18.23
N PRO A 300 -28.79 -37.40 -17.47
CA PRO A 300 -29.11 -37.55 -16.04
C PRO A 300 -28.08 -38.26 -15.14
N ALA A 301 -28.39 -38.26 -13.85
CA ALA A 301 -27.80 -39.15 -12.84
C ALA A 301 -28.23 -40.63 -13.02
N THR A 302 -27.48 -41.54 -12.41
CA THR A 302 -27.91 -42.92 -12.13
C THR A 302 -27.47 -43.37 -10.74
N ASP A 303 -28.42 -43.86 -9.95
CA ASP A 303 -28.19 -44.53 -8.66
C ASP A 303 -27.41 -45.85 -8.78
N GLY A 304 -26.80 -46.28 -7.67
CA GLY A 304 -26.23 -47.62 -7.53
C GLY A 304 -25.59 -47.84 -6.16
N ALA A 305 -26.31 -48.49 -5.24
CA ALA A 305 -25.85 -48.73 -3.87
C ALA A 305 -25.33 -50.16 -3.65
N ASP A 306 -24.19 -50.28 -2.95
CA ASP A 306 -23.80 -51.35 -1.98
C ASP A 306 -23.77 -52.84 -2.42
N PRO A 307 -23.21 -53.80 -1.61
CA PRO A 307 -22.42 -53.67 -0.38
C PRO A 307 -21.14 -54.56 -0.26
N ALA A 308 -20.39 -54.32 0.82
CA ALA A 308 -19.65 -55.24 1.70
C ALA A 308 -18.64 -56.31 1.18
N SER A 309 -17.46 -56.34 1.85
CA SER A 309 -16.95 -57.55 2.53
C SER A 309 -15.90 -57.21 3.61
N GLU A 310 -16.15 -57.61 4.85
CA GLU A 310 -15.18 -57.62 5.96
C GLU A 310 -14.29 -58.88 5.91
N THR A 311 -13.07 -58.80 6.45
CA THR A 311 -12.40 -59.93 7.16
C THR A 311 -11.37 -59.40 8.17
N ASP A 312 -11.75 -59.42 9.46
CA ASP A 312 -11.04 -59.97 10.63
C ASP A 312 -9.54 -60.36 10.48
N ALA A 313 -8.61 -59.88 11.33
CA ALA A 313 -8.28 -60.35 12.70
C ALA A 313 -7.18 -61.46 12.69
N ASP A 314 -6.22 -61.61 13.63
CA ASP A 314 -5.69 -60.80 14.75
C ASP A 314 -4.21 -61.25 15.03
N PRO A 315 -3.59 -61.38 16.24
CA PRO A 315 -2.21 -60.89 16.44
C PRO A 315 -1.19 -61.97 16.90
N ALA A 316 0.07 -61.57 17.08
CA ALA A 316 1.03 -62.33 17.89
C ALA A 316 2.03 -61.42 18.63
N SER A 317 2.03 -61.51 19.96
CA SER A 317 3.02 -60.89 20.84
C SER A 317 4.20 -61.83 21.09
N GLY A 318 5.41 -61.29 21.31
CA GLY A 318 6.63 -62.06 21.56
C GLY A 318 7.70 -61.25 22.29
N THR A 319 7.87 -61.53 23.58
CA THR A 319 8.80 -60.85 24.52
C THR A 319 10.24 -61.37 24.44
N GLY A 320 11.25 -60.53 24.68
CA GLY A 320 12.64 -60.98 24.87
C GLY A 320 13.65 -59.87 25.20
N THR A 321 14.11 -59.84 26.46
CA THR A 321 15.00 -58.87 27.12
C THR A 321 16.47 -58.81 26.64
N ASP A 322 17.03 -57.60 26.66
CA ASP A 322 18.41 -57.15 26.99
C ASP A 322 19.64 -58.08 26.81
N THR A 323 20.65 -57.57 26.09
CA THR A 323 22.02 -57.43 26.65
C THR A 323 22.85 -56.39 25.87
N ASP A 324 23.80 -55.78 26.58
CA ASP A 324 24.70 -54.68 26.18
C ASP A 324 25.87 -55.17 25.28
N GLU A 325 26.19 -54.45 24.19
CA GLU A 325 27.55 -53.96 23.84
C GLU A 325 27.52 -53.04 22.59
N SER A 326 28.28 -51.94 22.59
CA SER A 326 28.43 -51.00 21.46
C SER A 326 29.61 -51.42 20.55
N PRO A 327 29.54 -51.23 19.20
CA PRO A 327 30.26 -50.09 18.63
C PRO A 327 29.75 -49.48 17.29
N ALA A 328 29.98 -48.17 17.17
CA ALA A 328 30.26 -47.38 15.96
C ALA A 328 29.19 -47.17 14.85
N GLU A 329 28.84 -45.90 14.64
CA GLU A 329 28.10 -45.38 13.48
C GLU A 329 28.96 -45.35 12.19
N PRO A 330 28.31 -45.37 11.01
CA PRO A 330 28.76 -44.62 9.84
C PRO A 330 27.94 -43.32 9.69
N ALA A 331 28.56 -42.18 9.98
CA ALA A 331 27.91 -40.86 9.86
C ALA A 331 27.59 -40.52 8.39
N GLY A 332 26.30 -40.57 8.03
CA GLY A 332 25.78 -40.05 6.77
C GLY A 332 25.38 -38.59 6.90
N THR A 333 26.29 -37.66 6.60
CA THR A 333 26.04 -36.21 6.66
C THR A 333 25.14 -35.72 5.52
N GLY A 334 23.84 -35.98 5.65
CA GLY A 334 22.81 -35.23 4.93
C GLY A 334 22.81 -33.77 5.41
N GLN A 335 23.65 -32.93 4.80
CA GLN A 335 23.63 -31.48 5.01
C GLN A 335 22.32 -30.91 4.46
N GLY A 336 21.27 -30.90 5.28
CA GLY A 336 20.15 -29.99 5.07
C GLY A 336 20.70 -28.57 5.04
N ALA A 337 20.32 -27.79 4.02
CA ALA A 337 20.70 -26.39 3.93
C ALA A 337 20.33 -25.68 5.25
N PRO A 338 21.22 -24.85 5.84
CA PRO A 338 20.92 -24.19 7.09
C PRO A 338 19.68 -23.33 6.90
N ALA A 339 18.64 -23.59 7.70
CA ALA A 339 17.49 -22.71 7.78
C ALA A 339 18.01 -21.33 8.20
N VAL A 340 17.92 -20.34 7.32
CA VAL A 340 18.42 -18.99 7.58
C VAL A 340 17.70 -18.46 8.82
N ALA A 341 18.46 -18.28 9.90
CA ALA A 341 17.92 -17.79 11.16
C ALA A 341 17.37 -16.37 10.95
N LEU A 342 16.13 -16.15 11.39
CA LEU A 342 15.52 -14.82 11.34
C LEU A 342 16.33 -13.83 12.17
N THR A 343 16.40 -12.57 11.73
CA THR A 343 16.89 -11.49 12.60
C THR A 343 15.93 -11.26 13.77
N ALA A 344 16.34 -10.46 14.76
CA ALA A 344 15.47 -10.08 15.87
C ALA A 344 14.25 -9.29 15.38
N GLU A 345 14.44 -8.44 14.37
CA GLU A 345 13.41 -7.59 13.77
C GLU A 345 12.41 -8.41 12.94
N GLU A 346 12.89 -9.39 12.17
CA GLU A 346 12.03 -10.37 11.47
C GLU A 346 11.27 -11.27 12.44
N SER A 347 11.93 -11.74 13.49
CA SER A 347 11.29 -12.54 14.54
C SER A 347 10.18 -11.76 15.23
N ALA A 348 10.42 -10.49 15.55
CA ALA A 348 9.40 -9.60 16.14
C ALA A 348 8.24 -9.31 15.19
N ALA A 349 8.51 -9.06 13.90
CA ALA A 349 7.48 -8.84 12.88
C ALA A 349 6.66 -10.10 12.59
N SER A 350 7.24 -11.29 12.72
CA SER A 350 6.52 -12.55 12.56
C SER A 350 5.75 -12.96 13.82
N ALA A 351 6.29 -12.72 15.02
CA ALA A 351 5.69 -13.16 16.29
C ALA A 351 4.34 -12.50 16.59
N VAL A 352 4.10 -11.28 16.11
CA VAL A 352 2.79 -10.62 16.22
C VAL A 352 1.67 -11.32 15.43
N ASN A 353 2.01 -12.24 14.53
CA ASN A 353 1.09 -13.07 13.73
C ASN A 353 1.09 -14.55 14.14
N ALA A 354 1.71 -14.94 15.27
CA ALA A 354 1.87 -16.33 15.68
C ALA A 354 0.54 -17.12 15.77
N ASP A 355 -0.54 -16.44 16.16
CA ASP A 355 -1.90 -17.00 16.26
C ASP A 355 -2.52 -17.35 14.88
N LEU A 356 -1.88 -16.96 13.78
CA LEU A 356 -2.40 -17.04 12.41
C LEU A 356 -1.51 -17.86 11.47
N ALA A 357 -0.20 -17.86 11.70
CA ALA A 357 0.81 -18.60 10.95
C ALA A 357 2.11 -18.78 11.77
N SER A 358 2.90 -19.81 11.43
CA SER A 358 4.17 -20.12 12.08
C SER A 358 5.19 -18.98 11.96
N ILE A 359 6.10 -18.89 12.95
CA ILE A 359 7.21 -17.93 12.92
C ILE A 359 8.05 -18.12 11.66
N GLY A 360 8.27 -17.03 10.91
CA GLY A 360 9.01 -17.03 9.66
C GLY A 360 8.24 -17.53 8.43
N ALA A 361 6.91 -17.71 8.52
CA ALA A 361 6.06 -18.00 7.39
C ALA A 361 6.01 -16.82 6.40
N THR A 362 6.00 -17.13 5.09
CA THR A 362 5.88 -16.16 3.99
C THR A 362 4.42 -15.81 3.66
N GLU A 363 3.47 -16.57 4.19
CA GLU A 363 2.04 -16.30 4.02
C GLU A 363 1.23 -16.75 5.24
N ILE A 364 0.12 -16.05 5.47
CA ILE A 364 -0.98 -16.48 6.33
C ILE A 364 -2.01 -17.15 5.43
N PRO A 365 -2.35 -18.43 5.66
CA PRO A 365 -3.24 -19.17 4.77
C PRO A 365 -4.67 -18.63 4.83
N ALA A 366 -5.38 -18.72 3.70
CA ALA A 366 -6.80 -18.40 3.65
C ALA A 366 -7.61 -19.40 4.50
N LEU A 367 -8.72 -18.95 5.06
CA LEU A 367 -9.70 -19.80 5.71
C LEU A 367 -11.05 -19.64 5.00
N THR A 368 -11.85 -20.71 4.97
CA THR A 368 -13.28 -20.60 4.65
C THR A 368 -14.01 -19.78 5.71
N LYS A 369 -15.26 -19.40 5.45
CA LYS A 369 -16.05 -18.65 6.44
C LYS A 369 -16.22 -19.45 7.73
N ALA A 370 -16.59 -20.73 7.63
CA ALA A 370 -16.78 -21.61 8.80
C ALA A 370 -15.52 -21.71 9.67
N GLN A 371 -14.36 -21.98 9.05
CA GLN A 371 -13.07 -22.01 9.76
C GLN A 371 -12.69 -20.66 10.38
N THR A 372 -13.17 -19.55 9.81
CA THR A 372 -12.95 -18.20 10.37
C THR A 372 -13.90 -17.89 11.53
N GLU A 373 -15.14 -18.40 11.49
CA GLU A 373 -16.10 -18.36 12.59
C GLU A 373 -15.58 -19.19 13.79
N GLU A 374 -15.05 -20.37 13.53
CA GLU A 374 -14.43 -21.30 14.50
C GLU A 374 -13.18 -20.68 15.15
N ALA A 375 -12.17 -20.29 14.36
CA ALA A 375 -10.95 -19.67 14.90
C ALA A 375 -11.19 -18.35 15.66
N LEU A 376 -12.28 -17.64 15.38
CA LEU A 376 -12.69 -16.47 16.17
C LEU A 376 -13.35 -16.89 17.50
N ALA A 377 -14.12 -17.97 17.53
CA ALA A 377 -14.72 -18.48 18.75
C ALA A 377 -13.65 -18.97 19.74
N ASP A 378 -12.66 -19.71 19.26
CA ASP A 378 -11.53 -20.19 20.07
C ASP A 378 -10.75 -19.02 20.69
N ALA A 379 -10.38 -18.03 19.87
CA ALA A 379 -9.65 -16.84 20.31
C ALA A 379 -10.44 -15.98 21.34
N LEU A 380 -11.79 -16.03 21.31
CA LEU A 380 -12.63 -15.38 22.32
C LEU A 380 -12.73 -16.20 23.61
N ALA A 381 -12.75 -17.53 23.53
CA ALA A 381 -12.76 -18.42 24.68
C ALA A 381 -11.43 -18.38 25.46
N ASP A 382 -10.29 -18.30 24.76
CA ASP A 382 -8.97 -18.10 25.36
C ASP A 382 -8.87 -16.74 26.07
N ALA A 383 -9.44 -15.68 25.49
CA ALA A 383 -9.45 -14.34 26.08
C ALA A 383 -10.28 -14.27 27.38
N ASP A 384 -11.39 -15.00 27.45
CA ASP A 384 -12.22 -15.13 28.66
C ASP A 384 -11.51 -15.98 29.73
N SER A 385 -10.90 -17.09 29.32
CA SER A 385 -10.13 -17.99 30.20
C SER A 385 -8.87 -17.33 30.79
N GLY A 386 -8.28 -16.35 30.09
CA GLY A 386 -7.19 -15.52 30.58
C GLY A 386 -7.59 -14.45 31.62
N SER A 387 -8.89 -14.15 31.76
CA SER A 387 -9.42 -13.18 32.71
C SER A 387 -9.59 -13.78 34.11
N GLY A 388 -8.47 -14.15 34.74
CA GLY A 388 -8.43 -14.71 36.10
C GLY A 388 -8.86 -13.72 37.19
N THR A 389 -10.17 -13.51 37.34
CA THR A 389 -10.80 -12.89 38.52
C THR A 389 -11.55 -13.95 39.32
N ASP A 390 -11.41 -13.90 40.66
CA ASP A 390 -11.82 -14.94 41.60
C ASP A 390 -13.29 -15.39 41.46
N SER A 391 -13.50 -16.53 40.80
CA SER A 391 -14.81 -17.17 40.67
C SER A 391 -15.23 -17.91 41.94
N ASN A 392 -15.86 -17.19 42.87
CA ASN A 392 -16.68 -17.81 43.91
C ASN A 392 -18.03 -17.09 44.08
N ALA A 393 -18.91 -17.22 43.08
CA ALA A 393 -20.35 -16.95 43.24
C ALA A 393 -21.22 -17.67 42.20
N ALA A 394 -22.30 -18.28 42.70
CA ALA A 394 -23.55 -18.59 42.00
C ALA A 394 -23.56 -19.57 40.80
N THR A 395 -23.84 -20.82 41.17
CA THR A 395 -24.52 -21.85 40.37
C THR A 395 -25.65 -21.36 39.44
N GLY A 396 -25.67 -21.91 38.22
CA GLY A 396 -26.87 -22.51 37.62
C GLY A 396 -27.93 -21.59 36.98
N ALA A 397 -27.81 -21.37 35.68
CA ALA A 397 -28.94 -21.12 34.80
C ALA A 397 -28.67 -21.76 33.42
N ASP A 398 -29.67 -22.46 32.89
CA ASP A 398 -29.67 -23.02 31.53
C ASP A 398 -29.73 -21.88 30.50
N ALA A 399 -28.79 -21.86 29.57
CA ALA A 399 -28.80 -20.99 28.40
C ALA A 399 -28.00 -21.59 27.25
N THR A 400 -28.52 -22.67 26.66
CA THR A 400 -28.18 -23.07 25.29
C THR A 400 -28.72 -22.07 24.24
N THR A 401 -28.54 -20.76 24.48
CA THR A 401 -28.58 -19.78 23.41
C THR A 401 -27.40 -20.05 22.48
N ALA A 402 -27.67 -20.68 21.34
CA ALA A 402 -26.71 -20.77 20.25
C ALA A 402 -26.17 -19.36 19.97
N ALA A 403 -24.90 -19.13 20.27
CA ALA A 403 -24.27 -17.83 20.13
C ALA A 403 -24.48 -17.34 18.70
N ALA A 404 -25.08 -16.16 18.54
CA ALA A 404 -25.42 -15.62 17.23
C ALA A 404 -24.14 -15.56 16.38
N LYS A 405 -24.12 -16.29 15.25
CA LYS A 405 -22.91 -16.48 14.44
C LYS A 405 -22.22 -15.14 14.18
N PRO A 406 -20.92 -15.01 14.45
CA PRO A 406 -20.23 -13.74 14.30
C PRO A 406 -20.28 -13.29 12.84
N TYR A 407 -20.62 -12.03 12.61
CA TYR A 407 -20.60 -11.43 11.28
C TYR A 407 -19.16 -11.14 10.81
N ILE A 408 -18.44 -12.21 10.48
CA ILE A 408 -17.06 -12.19 9.99
C ILE A 408 -16.96 -12.82 8.60
N GLY A 409 -16.18 -12.21 7.71
CA GLY A 409 -15.88 -12.76 6.40
C GLY A 409 -14.76 -13.80 6.43
N PRO A 410 -14.65 -14.67 5.41
CA PRO A 410 -13.55 -15.63 5.29
C PRO A 410 -12.19 -14.91 5.33
N ARG A 411 -11.25 -15.39 6.16
CA ARG A 411 -9.87 -14.85 6.20
C ARG A 411 -9.23 -15.04 4.81
N PRO A 412 -8.83 -13.96 4.11
CA PRO A 412 -8.11 -14.11 2.85
C PRO A 412 -6.69 -14.65 3.09
N ARG A 413 -6.06 -15.21 2.05
CA ARG A 413 -4.60 -15.42 2.05
C ARG A 413 -3.91 -14.06 2.07
N ILE A 414 -2.93 -13.90 2.95
CA ILE A 414 -2.14 -12.66 3.07
C ILE A 414 -0.66 -13.03 2.96
N VAL A 415 0.07 -12.40 2.04
CA VAL A 415 1.53 -12.49 1.98
C VAL A 415 2.11 -11.69 3.14
N THR A 416 2.89 -12.33 4.01
CA THR A 416 3.50 -11.65 5.18
C THR A 416 4.61 -10.70 4.75
N ARG A 417 5.07 -9.86 5.67
CA ARG A 417 6.23 -8.99 5.43
C ARG A 417 7.47 -9.75 4.95
N LYS A 418 7.79 -10.88 5.56
CA LYS A 418 8.85 -11.78 5.07
C LYS A 418 8.56 -12.31 3.67
N GLY A 419 7.31 -12.65 3.36
CA GLY A 419 6.88 -13.16 2.05
C GLY A 419 7.02 -12.19 0.88
N TRP A 420 7.04 -10.88 1.12
CA TRP A 420 7.36 -9.87 0.08
C TRP A 420 8.78 -9.29 0.19
N GLY A 421 9.57 -9.73 1.17
CA GLY A 421 10.96 -9.32 1.37
C GLY A 421 11.11 -7.98 2.10
N ALA A 422 10.28 -7.70 3.09
CA ALA A 422 10.44 -6.50 3.92
C ALA A 422 11.79 -6.51 4.66
N ASP A 423 12.62 -5.48 4.46
CA ASP A 423 13.76 -5.24 5.34
C ASP A 423 13.27 -4.66 6.68
N GLU A 424 13.13 -5.54 7.67
CA GLU A 424 12.61 -5.19 9.00
C GLU A 424 13.56 -4.28 9.80
N LYS A 425 14.80 -4.06 9.34
CA LYS A 425 15.74 -3.11 9.95
C LYS A 425 15.43 -1.66 9.59
N LEU A 426 14.62 -1.42 8.56
CA LEU A 426 14.23 -0.06 8.18
C LEU A 426 13.24 0.54 9.19
N ARG A 427 12.22 -0.23 9.60
CA ARG A 427 11.16 0.24 10.50
C ARG A 427 11.65 0.48 11.92
N GLU A 428 10.90 1.30 12.66
CA GLU A 428 10.97 1.38 14.10
C GLU A 428 10.68 0.01 14.75
N ALA A 429 11.46 -0.33 15.78
CA ALA A 429 11.37 -1.63 16.46
C ALA A 429 9.99 -1.85 17.13
N ASN A 430 9.43 -0.79 17.72
CA ASN A 430 8.21 -0.85 18.54
C ASN A 430 6.93 -0.60 17.74
N PHE A 431 5.96 -1.50 17.88
CA PHE A 431 4.62 -1.39 17.31
C PHE A 431 3.74 -0.41 18.09
N LEU A 432 2.80 0.25 17.39
CA LEU A 432 1.78 1.10 17.99
C LEU A 432 0.39 0.49 17.77
N TYR A 433 -0.42 0.41 18.82
CA TYR A 433 -1.76 -0.17 18.79
C TYR A 433 -2.83 0.84 19.21
N THR A 434 -3.99 0.72 18.59
CA THR A 434 -5.22 1.45 18.96
C THR A 434 -6.20 0.50 19.64
N LYS A 435 -7.40 0.96 20.02
CA LYS A 435 -8.34 0.14 20.80
C LYS A 435 -9.10 -0.90 19.97
N SER A 436 -9.40 -0.58 18.71
CA SER A 436 -10.25 -1.39 17.82
C SER A 436 -10.18 -0.84 16.40
N VAL A 437 -10.35 -1.65 15.35
CA VAL A 437 -10.62 -1.08 14.01
C VAL A 437 -12.12 -0.79 13.88
N GLN A 438 -12.45 0.49 13.68
CA GLN A 438 -13.83 0.98 13.56
C GLN A 438 -14.21 1.24 12.10
N ALA A 439 -13.27 1.66 11.26
CA ALA A 439 -13.46 1.84 9.83
C ALA A 439 -12.21 1.41 9.04
N ALA A 440 -12.40 1.13 7.76
CA ALA A 440 -11.32 0.93 6.79
C ALA A 440 -11.27 2.12 5.82
N PHE A 441 -10.08 2.65 5.58
CA PHE A 441 -9.82 3.64 4.54
C PHE A 441 -9.17 2.96 3.33
N VAL A 442 -9.78 3.13 2.17
CA VAL A 442 -9.26 2.63 0.88
C VAL A 442 -8.49 3.75 0.20
N HIS A 443 -7.27 3.43 -0.18
CA HIS A 443 -6.31 4.29 -0.86
C HIS A 443 -5.92 3.70 -2.21
N HIS A 444 -5.29 4.52 -3.04
CA HIS A 444 -4.36 4.04 -4.06
C HIS A 444 -2.93 4.38 -3.65
N SER A 445 -1.92 3.74 -4.23
CA SER A 445 -0.52 4.15 -4.01
C SER A 445 -0.07 5.30 -4.92
N ALA A 446 -0.86 5.62 -5.96
CA ALA A 446 -0.53 6.57 -7.04
C ALA A 446 0.76 6.24 -7.81
N THR A 447 1.32 5.04 -7.66
CA THR A 447 2.61 4.60 -8.23
C THR A 447 2.63 4.29 -9.72
N GLY A 448 1.54 4.54 -10.44
CA GLY A 448 1.36 4.08 -11.82
C GLY A 448 1.06 2.58 -11.92
N ASN A 449 0.63 2.14 -13.11
CA ASN A 449 0.05 0.81 -13.33
C ASN A 449 0.94 -0.15 -14.15
N ASN A 450 2.15 0.27 -14.53
CA ASN A 450 2.99 -0.43 -15.51
C ASN A 450 3.82 -1.61 -14.96
N TYR A 451 3.81 -1.83 -13.64
CA TYR A 451 4.44 -3.00 -13.02
C TYR A 451 3.75 -4.32 -13.43
N THR A 452 4.46 -5.44 -13.47
CA THR A 452 3.87 -6.79 -13.64
C THR A 452 3.45 -7.39 -12.29
N CYS A 453 2.56 -8.39 -12.24
CA CYS A 453 2.19 -9.03 -10.95
C CYS A 453 3.42 -9.53 -10.17
N ALA A 454 4.43 -10.08 -10.88
CA ALA A 454 5.68 -10.55 -10.28
C ALA A 454 6.52 -9.41 -9.66
N GLN A 455 6.40 -8.18 -10.16
CA GLN A 455 7.06 -7.00 -9.59
C GLN A 455 6.30 -6.38 -8.41
N ALA A 456 5.07 -6.80 -8.08
CA ALA A 456 4.29 -6.21 -7.00
C ALA A 456 5.01 -6.20 -5.63
N PRO A 457 5.75 -7.26 -5.22
CA PRO A 457 6.62 -7.22 -4.04
C PRO A 457 7.72 -6.15 -4.14
N SER A 458 8.36 -5.98 -5.30
CA SER A 458 9.38 -4.95 -5.51
C SER A 458 8.80 -3.53 -5.47
N VAL A 459 7.59 -3.32 -6.02
CA VAL A 459 6.87 -2.04 -5.87
C VAL A 459 6.61 -1.77 -4.38
N LEU A 460 6.15 -2.77 -3.63
CA LEU A 460 5.87 -2.64 -2.19
C LEU A 460 7.13 -2.34 -1.36
N ARG A 461 8.25 -3.03 -1.63
CA ARG A 461 9.56 -2.72 -1.02
C ARG A 461 10.00 -1.29 -1.35
N GLY A 462 9.80 -0.83 -2.58
CA GLY A 462 10.11 0.54 -3.00
C GLY A 462 9.28 1.59 -2.25
N ILE A 463 7.96 1.40 -2.13
CA ILE A 463 7.08 2.28 -1.34
C ILE A 463 7.49 2.28 0.14
N TYR A 464 7.74 1.10 0.72
CA TYR A 464 8.16 0.96 2.12
C TYR A 464 9.47 1.71 2.39
N ARG A 465 10.48 1.50 1.54
CA ARG A 465 11.78 2.18 1.62
C ARG A 465 11.65 3.69 1.43
N TYR A 466 10.79 4.17 0.52
CA TYR A 466 10.49 5.59 0.35
C TYR A 466 9.84 6.22 1.59
N HIS A 467 8.77 5.61 2.14
CA HIS A 467 8.13 6.11 3.37
C HIS A 467 9.11 6.21 4.54
N VAL A 468 9.96 5.19 4.73
CA VAL A 468 10.91 5.17 5.86
C VAL A 468 12.14 6.04 5.61
N GLN A 469 12.93 5.76 4.57
CA GLN A 469 14.24 6.41 4.37
C GLN A 469 14.13 7.81 3.77
N SER A 470 13.16 8.04 2.89
CA SER A 470 12.97 9.34 2.24
C SER A 470 12.04 10.27 3.03
N MET A 471 10.92 9.74 3.55
CA MET A 471 9.92 10.56 4.28
C MET A 471 10.07 10.53 5.81
N GLY A 472 10.92 9.65 6.37
CA GLY A 472 11.20 9.60 7.82
C GLY A 472 10.12 8.92 8.66
N TRP A 473 9.23 8.13 8.05
CA TRP A 473 8.14 7.46 8.76
C TRP A 473 8.63 6.21 9.51
N ARG A 474 7.82 5.76 10.48
CA ARG A 474 8.16 4.60 11.33
C ARG A 474 8.11 3.26 10.62
N ASP A 475 7.30 3.14 9.57
CA ASP A 475 7.06 1.94 8.77
C ASP A 475 6.26 2.36 7.51
N LEU A 476 5.84 1.41 6.68
CA LEU A 476 4.80 1.62 5.68
C LEU A 476 3.53 2.18 6.35
N GLY A 477 3.02 3.33 5.90
CA GLY A 477 1.84 3.97 6.52
C GLY A 477 0.54 3.16 6.43
N TYR A 478 0.40 2.28 5.43
CA TYR A 478 -0.77 1.43 5.22
C TYR A 478 -0.68 0.11 6.00
N ASN A 479 -1.77 -0.35 6.61
CA ASN A 479 -1.81 -1.67 7.26
C ASN A 479 -1.78 -2.82 6.24
N PHE A 480 -2.30 -2.60 5.04
CA PHE A 480 -2.32 -3.59 3.96
C PHE A 480 -2.06 -2.95 2.60
N ALA A 481 -1.50 -3.73 1.68
CA ALA A 481 -1.45 -3.40 0.27
C ALA A 481 -2.18 -4.48 -0.56
N VAL A 482 -2.78 -4.09 -1.68
CA VAL A 482 -3.47 -4.98 -2.62
C VAL A 482 -2.97 -4.70 -4.03
N ASP A 483 -2.39 -5.69 -4.70
CA ASP A 483 -1.94 -5.50 -6.09
C ASP A 483 -3.11 -5.54 -7.09
N LYS A 484 -2.83 -5.14 -8.34
CA LYS A 484 -3.79 -5.18 -9.45
C LYS A 484 -4.23 -6.61 -9.85
N CYS A 485 -3.61 -7.63 -9.28
CA CYS A 485 -3.79 -9.05 -9.57
C CYS A 485 -4.64 -9.75 -8.48
N GLY A 486 -4.92 -9.06 -7.37
CA GLY A 486 -5.74 -9.54 -6.24
C GLY A 486 -4.93 -10.09 -5.06
N THR A 487 -3.60 -10.01 -5.07
CA THR A 487 -2.75 -10.42 -3.95
C THR A 487 -2.88 -9.41 -2.82
N ILE A 488 -3.09 -9.89 -1.59
CA ILE A 488 -3.11 -9.07 -0.38
C ILE A 488 -1.78 -9.25 0.34
N TYR A 489 -1.17 -8.14 0.74
CA TYR A 489 0.09 -8.08 1.46
C TYR A 489 -0.14 -7.45 2.84
N GLU A 490 0.49 -8.02 3.86
CA GLU A 490 0.70 -7.35 5.14
C GLU A 490 1.54 -6.09 4.90
N GLY A 491 1.00 -4.93 5.26
CA GLY A 491 1.72 -3.66 5.18
C GLY A 491 2.49 -3.41 6.47
N ARG A 492 1.97 -2.49 7.29
CA ARG A 492 2.55 -2.09 8.56
C ARG A 492 2.68 -3.24 9.57
N ALA A 493 3.87 -3.39 10.16
CA ALA A 493 4.17 -4.40 11.17
C ALA A 493 3.45 -4.16 12.49
N GLY A 494 3.14 -5.25 13.20
CA GLY A 494 2.36 -5.28 14.44
C GLY A 494 1.20 -6.31 14.42
N GLY A 495 0.99 -6.97 13.28
CA GLY A 495 0.15 -8.15 13.16
C GLY A 495 -1.20 -7.89 12.50
N VAL A 496 -1.55 -8.71 11.50
CA VAL A 496 -2.67 -8.46 10.58
C VAL A 496 -4.05 -8.52 11.25
N ALA A 497 -4.22 -9.30 12.33
CA ALA A 497 -5.46 -9.32 13.12
C ALA A 497 -5.54 -8.14 14.10
N LYS A 498 -4.40 -7.59 14.56
CA LYS A 498 -4.33 -6.59 15.64
C LYS A 498 -4.67 -5.17 15.16
N PRO A 499 -5.15 -4.26 16.03
CA PRO A 499 -5.54 -2.89 15.67
C PRO A 499 -4.31 -1.96 15.60
N VAL A 500 -3.30 -2.33 14.80
CA VAL A 500 -2.07 -1.55 14.58
C VAL A 500 -2.41 -0.17 14.02
N GLN A 501 -1.88 0.89 14.64
CA GLN A 501 -2.08 2.25 14.15
C GLN A 501 -1.28 2.48 12.86
N GLY A 502 -1.93 3.01 11.82
CA GLY A 502 -1.28 3.42 10.57
C GLY A 502 -0.74 4.86 10.56
N ALA A 503 -0.28 5.26 9.38
CA ALA A 503 0.06 6.64 9.00
C ALA A 503 -0.47 6.91 7.57
N HIS A 504 -1.69 6.44 7.29
CA HIS A 504 -2.32 6.45 5.97
C HIS A 504 -3.39 7.54 5.81
N THR A 505 -3.97 8.06 6.90
CA THR A 505 -5.03 9.08 6.84
C THR A 505 -4.86 10.05 7.97
N LEU A 506 -4.23 11.19 7.67
CA LEU A 506 -3.95 12.24 8.63
C LEU A 506 -5.25 12.71 9.32
N GLY A 507 -5.29 12.60 10.64
CA GLY A 507 -6.44 12.90 11.47
C GLY A 507 -7.36 11.69 11.74
N PHE A 508 -7.21 10.56 11.05
CA PHE A 508 -8.02 9.35 11.29
C PHE A 508 -7.20 8.05 11.33
N ASN A 509 -5.88 8.12 11.57
CA ASN A 509 -5.02 6.95 11.72
C ASN A 509 -5.39 6.08 12.95
N ALA A 510 -5.93 6.70 14.00
CA ALA A 510 -6.33 5.99 15.21
C ALA A 510 -7.67 5.25 15.07
N ASN A 511 -7.70 3.98 15.46
CA ASN A 511 -8.86 3.08 15.42
C ASN A 511 -9.39 2.77 14.00
N THR A 512 -8.52 2.78 12.99
CA THR A 512 -8.88 2.48 11.61
C THR A 512 -7.88 1.51 10.98
N THR A 513 -8.09 1.14 9.71
CA THR A 513 -7.12 0.37 8.94
C THR A 513 -7.01 0.90 7.52
N GLY A 514 -5.79 1.18 7.06
CA GLY A 514 -5.51 1.68 5.73
C GLY A 514 -5.15 0.56 4.75
N ILE A 515 -5.82 0.56 3.60
CA ILE A 515 -5.62 -0.42 2.52
C ILE A 515 -5.24 0.32 1.24
N ALA A 516 -3.99 0.20 0.79
CA ALA A 516 -3.53 0.78 -0.47
C ALA A 516 -3.67 -0.21 -1.63
N VAL A 517 -4.47 0.13 -2.64
CA VAL A 517 -4.45 -0.60 -3.91
C VAL A 517 -3.27 -0.08 -4.74
N ILE A 518 -2.31 -0.95 -5.05
CA ILE A 518 -1.07 -0.59 -5.75
C ILE A 518 -1.40 -0.20 -7.20
N GLY A 519 -1.30 1.09 -7.51
CA GLY A 519 -1.60 1.67 -8.82
C GLY A 519 -2.14 3.09 -8.73
N SER A 520 -2.54 3.64 -9.89
CA SER A 520 -3.16 4.96 -10.03
C SER A 520 -4.54 4.83 -10.68
N PHE A 521 -5.60 5.15 -9.93
CA PHE A 521 -7.00 4.90 -10.33
C PHE A 521 -7.84 6.19 -10.46
N ALA A 522 -7.19 7.31 -10.82
CA ALA A 522 -7.89 8.55 -11.17
C ALA A 522 -8.75 8.36 -12.43
N SER A 523 -8.12 7.93 -13.53
CA SER A 523 -8.75 7.65 -14.83
C SER A 523 -8.80 6.15 -15.18
N THR A 524 -7.87 5.35 -14.67
CA THR A 524 -7.79 3.89 -14.93
C THR A 524 -8.79 3.12 -14.07
N THR A 525 -9.57 2.23 -14.68
CA THR A 525 -10.48 1.33 -13.97
C THR A 525 -9.70 0.33 -13.11
N PRO A 526 -9.98 0.19 -11.79
CA PRO A 526 -9.33 -0.81 -10.96
C PRO A 526 -9.76 -2.23 -11.39
N PRO A 527 -8.84 -3.20 -11.52
CA PRO A 527 -9.19 -4.57 -11.88
C PRO A 527 -10.13 -5.23 -10.86
N ALA A 528 -11.07 -6.03 -11.35
CA ALA A 528 -12.06 -6.72 -10.51
C ALA A 528 -11.40 -7.54 -9.39
N LYS A 529 -10.28 -8.21 -9.67
CA LYS A 529 -9.52 -8.99 -8.66
C LYS A 529 -9.07 -8.14 -7.47
N ALA A 530 -8.58 -6.91 -7.70
CA ALA A 530 -8.19 -5.99 -6.65
C ALA A 530 -9.41 -5.52 -5.83
N VAL A 531 -10.52 -5.19 -6.50
CA VAL A 531 -11.78 -4.79 -5.85
C VAL A 531 -12.33 -5.93 -4.97
N THR A 532 -12.33 -7.17 -5.46
CA THR A 532 -12.72 -8.37 -4.70
C THR A 532 -11.77 -8.64 -3.53
N ALA A 533 -10.47 -8.44 -3.69
CA ALA A 533 -9.49 -8.60 -2.63
C ALA A 533 -9.71 -7.59 -1.49
N VAL A 534 -9.95 -6.31 -1.79
CA VAL A 534 -10.34 -5.30 -0.80
C VAL A 534 -11.65 -5.68 -0.10
N ALA A 535 -12.66 -6.18 -0.82
CA ALA A 535 -13.92 -6.62 -0.22
C ALA A 535 -13.74 -7.82 0.74
N LYS A 536 -12.95 -8.84 0.38
CA LYS A 536 -12.64 -9.98 1.26
C LYS A 536 -11.84 -9.54 2.50
N LEU A 537 -10.80 -8.72 2.30
CA LEU A 537 -9.97 -8.19 3.37
C LEU A 537 -10.78 -7.37 4.37
N THR A 538 -11.63 -6.46 3.89
CA THR A 538 -12.48 -5.63 4.76
C THR A 538 -13.56 -6.46 5.45
N ALA A 539 -14.17 -7.44 4.78
CA ALA A 539 -15.13 -8.37 5.40
C ALA A 539 -14.55 -9.10 6.62
N TRP A 540 -13.33 -9.63 6.48
CA TRP A 540 -12.61 -10.28 7.57
C TRP A 540 -12.17 -9.28 8.64
N LYS A 541 -11.38 -8.25 8.26
CA LYS A 541 -10.74 -7.32 9.20
C LYS A 541 -11.74 -6.50 10.01
N LEU A 542 -12.86 -6.08 9.43
CA LEU A 542 -13.94 -5.41 10.15
C LEU A 542 -14.78 -6.38 10.98
N GLY A 543 -14.87 -7.65 10.55
CA GLY A 543 -15.58 -8.73 11.24
C GLY A 543 -14.94 -9.07 12.59
N LEU A 544 -13.60 -9.07 12.67
CA LEU A 544 -12.84 -9.19 13.92
C LEU A 544 -13.21 -8.14 14.99
N HIS A 545 -13.88 -7.05 14.60
CA HIS A 545 -14.33 -5.98 15.50
C HIS A 545 -15.85 -5.73 15.43
N GLY A 546 -16.61 -6.70 14.89
CA GLY A 546 -18.06 -6.68 14.78
C GLY A 546 -18.65 -5.62 13.83
N LYS A 547 -17.83 -4.89 13.07
CA LYS A 547 -18.25 -3.75 12.27
C LYS A 547 -18.97 -4.18 10.99
N ASN A 548 -20.04 -3.47 10.64
CA ASN A 548 -20.81 -3.69 9.42
C ASN A 548 -20.24 -2.86 8.25
N PRO A 549 -19.75 -3.48 7.16
CA PRO A 549 -19.24 -2.79 5.97
C PRO A 549 -20.23 -1.83 5.30
N ARG A 550 -21.54 -2.14 5.32
CA ARG A 550 -22.62 -1.26 4.82
C ARG A 550 -22.95 -0.11 5.79
N GLY A 551 -22.45 -0.16 7.02
CA GLY A 551 -22.78 0.79 8.08
C GLY A 551 -21.94 2.07 8.04
N LYS A 552 -22.10 2.86 9.10
CA LYS A 552 -21.31 4.07 9.38
C LYS A 552 -20.60 3.97 10.72
N SER A 553 -19.51 4.71 10.86
CA SER A 553 -18.70 4.82 12.07
C SER A 553 -18.41 6.28 12.39
N THR A 554 -18.63 6.68 13.65
CA THR A 554 -18.30 8.02 14.13
C THR A 554 -16.86 8.04 14.64
N LEU A 555 -15.98 8.75 13.93
CA LEU A 555 -14.58 8.93 14.32
C LEU A 555 -14.33 10.36 14.80
N THR A 556 -13.34 10.56 15.66
CA THR A 556 -12.90 11.90 16.10
C THR A 556 -11.63 12.27 15.35
N SER A 557 -11.65 13.38 14.62
CA SER A 557 -10.48 13.86 13.87
C SER A 557 -9.34 14.27 14.82
N GLY A 558 -8.13 13.78 14.56
CA GLY A 558 -6.87 14.26 15.13
C GLY A 558 -6.43 15.63 14.59
N GLY A 559 -7.08 16.13 13.53
CA GLY A 559 -6.75 17.33 12.79
C GLY A 559 -6.21 17.01 11.39
N GLY A 560 -6.63 17.78 10.39
CA GLY A 560 -6.19 17.72 9.00
C GLY A 560 -6.74 18.92 8.21
N ASN A 561 -6.56 18.94 6.89
CA ASN A 561 -7.03 20.06 6.05
C ASN A 561 -8.57 20.09 5.87
N LEU A 562 -9.26 18.94 5.96
CA LEU A 562 -10.71 18.82 5.81
C LEU A 562 -11.50 18.95 7.13
N TYR A 563 -10.96 18.41 8.23
CA TYR A 563 -11.62 18.43 9.54
C TYR A 563 -10.70 18.90 10.66
N LYS A 564 -11.20 19.86 11.45
CA LYS A 564 -10.49 20.38 12.63
C LYS A 564 -10.31 19.29 13.69
N LYS A 565 -9.24 19.40 14.47
CA LYS A 565 -8.98 18.49 15.61
C LYS A 565 -10.15 18.51 16.59
N GLY A 566 -10.59 17.32 17.01
CA GLY A 566 -11.74 17.13 17.91
C GLY A 566 -13.10 17.04 17.23
N THR A 567 -13.21 17.32 15.91
CA THR A 567 -14.47 17.15 15.18
C THR A 567 -14.88 15.68 15.14
N LYS A 568 -16.12 15.37 15.56
CA LYS A 568 -16.73 14.05 15.38
C LYS A 568 -17.34 13.97 13.98
N VAL A 569 -16.87 13.04 13.16
CA VAL A 569 -17.30 12.86 11.76
C VAL A 569 -17.94 11.50 11.59
N GLN A 570 -19.12 11.45 10.99
CA GLN A 570 -19.83 10.21 10.70
C GLN A 570 -19.47 9.72 9.29
N LEU A 571 -18.54 8.78 9.22
CA LEU A 571 -18.00 8.24 7.96
C LEU A 571 -18.63 6.88 7.63
N ASN A 572 -18.50 6.43 6.38
CA ASN A 572 -18.85 5.04 6.03
C ASN A 572 -17.83 4.10 6.69
N THR A 573 -18.27 2.91 7.14
CA THR A 573 -17.36 1.93 7.76
C THR A 573 -16.28 1.45 6.78
N ILE A 574 -16.53 1.52 5.46
CA ILE A 574 -15.48 1.54 4.44
C ILE A 574 -15.59 2.87 3.71
N SER A 575 -14.56 3.71 3.82
CA SER A 575 -14.47 5.05 3.24
C SER A 575 -13.27 5.14 2.28
N GLY A 576 -13.28 6.10 1.36
CA GLY A 576 -12.10 6.47 0.58
C GLY A 576 -11.26 7.50 1.32
N HIS A 577 -9.99 7.68 0.95
CA HIS A 577 -9.16 8.69 1.61
C HIS A 577 -9.79 10.10 1.62
N ARG A 578 -10.32 10.53 0.47
CA ARG A 578 -11.04 11.79 0.29
C ARG A 578 -12.24 12.04 1.22
N ASP A 579 -12.74 11.02 1.90
CA ASP A 579 -13.83 11.17 2.88
C ASP A 579 -13.31 11.67 4.25
N GLY A 580 -12.02 11.44 4.55
CA GLY A 580 -11.37 11.84 5.79
C GLY A 580 -10.39 13.02 5.65
N TYR A 581 -9.90 13.28 4.43
CA TYR A 581 -8.92 14.32 4.13
C TYR A 581 -9.21 14.94 2.76
N SER A 582 -8.81 16.19 2.50
CA SER A 582 -8.98 16.79 1.17
C SER A 582 -7.84 16.32 0.26
N THR A 583 -8.13 15.30 -0.57
CA THR A 583 -7.17 14.61 -1.45
C THR A 583 -7.89 14.01 -2.68
N ALA A 584 -7.14 13.76 -3.75
CA ALA A 584 -7.62 13.00 -4.90
C ALA A 584 -7.71 11.49 -4.62
N CYS A 585 -6.97 10.96 -3.63
CA CYS A 585 -6.92 9.55 -3.26
C CYS A 585 -8.32 9.02 -2.83
N PRO A 586 -8.77 7.80 -3.20
CA PRO A 586 -8.08 6.73 -3.94
C PRO A 586 -8.18 6.84 -5.47
N GLY A 587 -8.43 8.03 -6.02
CA GLY A 587 -8.72 8.25 -7.42
C GLY A 587 -10.17 7.91 -7.78
N THR A 588 -10.72 8.64 -8.74
CA THR A 588 -12.17 8.65 -9.03
C THR A 588 -12.74 7.30 -9.45
N LYS A 589 -12.00 6.47 -10.21
CA LYS A 589 -12.49 5.15 -10.63
C LYS A 589 -12.53 4.13 -9.49
N LEU A 590 -11.58 4.17 -8.54
CA LEU A 590 -11.58 3.29 -7.37
C LEU A 590 -12.54 3.79 -6.29
N TYR A 591 -12.65 5.11 -6.10
CA TYR A 591 -13.67 5.71 -5.23
C TYR A 591 -15.10 5.30 -5.66
N GLY A 592 -15.36 5.29 -6.98
CA GLY A 592 -16.63 4.79 -7.54
C GLY A 592 -16.93 3.30 -7.29
N LYS A 593 -15.96 2.51 -6.81
CA LYS A 593 -16.18 1.09 -6.43
C LYS A 593 -16.46 0.88 -4.95
N LEU A 594 -16.38 1.91 -4.10
CA LEU A 594 -16.60 1.76 -2.65
C LEU A 594 -17.99 1.23 -2.30
N GLY A 595 -19.03 1.60 -3.06
CA GLY A 595 -20.38 1.03 -2.88
C GLY A 595 -20.40 -0.49 -3.11
N THR A 596 -19.79 -0.96 -4.20
CA THR A 596 -19.64 -2.39 -4.52
C THR A 596 -18.82 -3.13 -3.46
N ILE A 597 -17.72 -2.53 -2.98
CA ILE A 597 -16.88 -3.09 -1.92
C ILE A 597 -17.68 -3.24 -0.61
N ARG A 598 -18.44 -2.21 -0.21
CA ARG A 598 -19.30 -2.25 0.99
C ARG A 598 -20.36 -3.33 0.92
N ALA A 599 -21.01 -3.50 -0.23
CA ALA A 599 -21.99 -4.56 -0.45
C ALA A 599 -21.33 -5.95 -0.32
N ALA A 600 -20.36 -6.24 -1.20
CA ALA A 600 -19.71 -7.55 -1.23
C ALA A 600 -19.02 -7.92 0.10
N ALA A 601 -18.46 -6.95 0.83
CA ALA A 601 -17.86 -7.20 2.13
C ALA A 601 -18.91 -7.58 3.21
N ALA A 602 -20.09 -6.97 3.19
CA ALA A 602 -21.18 -7.35 4.09
C ALA A 602 -21.79 -8.72 3.71
N ASP A 603 -21.87 -9.03 2.42
CA ASP A 603 -22.29 -10.34 1.91
C ASP A 603 -21.31 -11.45 2.32
N TYR A 604 -20.00 -11.19 2.25
CA TYR A 604 -18.98 -12.10 2.77
C TYR A 604 -19.07 -12.30 4.29
N GLN A 605 -19.47 -11.29 5.06
CA GLN A 605 -19.80 -11.46 6.49
C GLN A 605 -21.11 -12.25 6.71
N GLY A 606 -21.92 -12.46 5.66
CA GLY A 606 -23.25 -13.08 5.74
C GLY A 606 -24.27 -12.20 6.45
N ARG A 607 -24.17 -10.87 6.28
CA ARG A 607 -25.22 -9.95 6.75
C ARG A 607 -26.41 -9.97 5.80
N PRO A 608 -27.65 -9.85 6.32
CA PRO A 608 -28.84 -9.65 5.50
C PRO A 608 -28.83 -8.30 4.77
#